data_AF-A0A3Q8C9E0-F1
#
_entry.id   AF-A0A3Q8C9E0-F1
#
_cell.length_a   1.000
_cell.length_b   1.000
_cell.length_c   1.000
_cell.angle_alpha   90.00
_cell.angle_beta   90.00
_cell.angle_gamma   90.00
#
_symmetry.space_group_name_H-M   'P 1'
#
loop_
_entity.id
_entity.type
_entity.pdbx_description
1 polymer ?
#
loop_
_entity_poly.entity_id
_entity_poly.type
_entity_poly.pdbx_seq_one_letter_code
_entity_poly.pdbx_strand_id
1 'polypeptide(L)'
;MGLKMSDVCYQISSDNAVSEIYIKGERAMVVSCTTQYITTSELAGTKLLSAAIYLESEQKSGNLPILHHISINEIFQEILYQ
;
A
#
# COMPACT_ATOMS: atom_id res chain seq x y z
N MET A 1 -9.05 -3.84 -14.35
CA MET A 1 -8.84 -2.37 -14.30
C MET A 1 -7.89 -2.10 -13.16
N GLY A 2 -6.71 -1.51 -13.42
CA GLY A 2 -5.70 -1.23 -12.40
C GLY A 2 -6.12 -0.08 -11.46
N LEU A 3 -5.50 -0.03 -10.28
CA LEU A 3 -5.63 1.09 -9.34
C LEU A 3 -4.87 2.32 -9.86
N LYS A 4 -5.39 3.52 -9.58
CA LYS A 4 -4.70 4.80 -9.81
C LYS A 4 -4.11 5.32 -8.51
N MET A 5 -3.13 6.22 -8.60
CA MET A 5 -2.54 6.88 -7.41
C MET A 5 -3.61 7.57 -6.54
N SER A 6 -4.66 8.14 -7.16
CA SER A 6 -5.79 8.74 -6.42
C SER A 6 -6.66 7.74 -5.66
N ASP A 7 -6.57 6.45 -6.00
CA ASP A 7 -7.34 5.40 -5.33
C ASP A 7 -6.66 4.93 -4.05
N VAL A 8 -5.39 5.28 -3.81
CA VAL A 8 -4.62 4.76 -2.66
C VAL A 8 -4.10 5.91 -1.82
N CYS A 9 -4.43 5.89 -0.54
CA CYS A 9 -3.90 6.83 0.46
C CYS A 9 -3.16 6.02 1.51
N TYR A 10 -1.98 6.46 1.92
CA TYR A 10 -1.22 5.76 2.94
C TYR A 10 -0.40 6.70 3.81
N GLN A 11 -0.18 6.29 5.05
CA GLN A 11 0.66 6.98 6.02
C GLN A 11 1.64 5.97 6.63
N ILE A 12 2.93 6.24 6.46
CA ILE A 12 4.00 5.46 7.08
C ILE A 12 4.31 6.11 8.43
N SER A 13 4.08 5.39 9.53
CA SER A 13 4.47 5.82 10.88
C SER A 13 5.90 5.38 11.19
N SER A 14 6.69 6.28 11.79
CA SER A 14 8.09 6.03 12.15
C SER A 14 8.28 5.21 13.44
N ASP A 15 7.21 4.96 14.20
CA ASP A 15 7.31 4.64 15.63
C ASP A 15 6.73 3.25 15.99
N ASN A 16 7.11 2.19 15.26
CA ASN A 16 6.59 0.82 15.42
C ASN A 16 5.06 0.68 15.26
N ALA A 17 4.35 1.75 14.90
CA ALA A 17 2.94 1.69 14.56
C ALA A 17 2.76 1.08 13.17
N VAL A 18 1.66 0.33 13.02
CA VAL A 18 1.27 -0.27 11.75
C VAL A 18 0.87 0.84 10.78
N SER A 19 1.49 0.87 9.59
CA SER A 19 1.14 1.84 8.55
C SER A 19 -0.35 1.83 8.25
N GLU A 20 -0.92 3.00 8.00
CA GLU A 20 -2.30 3.10 7.54
C GLU A 20 -2.32 3.07 6.01
N ILE A 21 -3.13 2.19 5.43
CA ILE A 21 -3.32 2.09 3.99
C ILE A 21 -4.83 2.08 3.74
N TYR A 22 -5.27 2.87 2.76
CA TYR A 22 -6.64 2.94 2.29
C TYR A 22 -6.68 2.69 0.78
N ILE A 23 -7.60 1.84 0.34
CA ILE A 23 -7.84 1.54 -1.08
C ILE A 23 -9.28 1.93 -1.41
N LYS A 24 -9.46 2.88 -2.32
CA LYS A 24 -10.74 3.49 -2.71
C LYS A 24 -11.56 3.97 -1.51
N GLY A 25 -10.88 4.49 -0.49
CA GLY A 25 -11.47 4.98 0.76
C GLY A 25 -11.76 3.89 1.80
N GLU A 26 -11.54 2.62 1.49
CA GLU A 26 -11.65 1.52 2.45
C GLU A 26 -10.33 1.32 3.19
N ARG A 27 -10.38 1.18 4.52
CA ARG A 27 -9.19 0.89 5.32
C ARG A 27 -8.72 -0.55 5.08
N ALA A 28 -7.42 -0.71 4.92
CA ALA A 28 -6.78 -2.01 4.84
C ALA A 28 -6.08 -2.35 6.16
N MET A 29 -6.21 -3.61 6.58
CA MET A 29 -5.42 -4.16 7.67
C MET A 29 -4.05 -4.57 7.12
N VAL A 30 -3.00 -3.87 7.54
CA VAL A 30 -1.64 -4.12 7.09
C VAL A 30 -1.01 -5.28 7.86
N VAL A 31 -0.61 -6.32 7.13
CA VAL A 31 0.03 -7.53 7.67
C VAL A 31 1.54 -7.36 7.69
N SER A 32 2.09 -6.85 6.59
CA SER A 32 3.50 -6.51 6.47
C SER A 32 3.64 -5.29 5.58
N CYS A 33 4.65 -4.48 5.85
CA CYS A 33 4.96 -3.30 5.07
C CYS A 33 6.46 -3.08 5.07
N THR A 34 6.99 -2.73 3.92
CA THR A 34 8.35 -2.23 3.76
C THR A 34 8.30 -0.93 2.97
N THR A 35 9.13 0.02 3.38
CA THR A 35 9.38 1.23 2.62
C THR A 35 10.83 1.24 2.22
N GLN A 36 11.09 1.40 0.93
CA GLN A 36 12.43 1.53 0.38
C GLN A 36 12.57 2.92 -0.23
N TYR A 37 13.75 3.52 -0.07
CA TYR A 37 14.09 4.76 -0.74
C TYR A 37 14.93 4.42 -1.96
N ILE A 38 14.43 4.75 -3.15
CA ILE A 38 15.13 4.51 -4.40
C ILE A 38 15.65 5.84 -4.91
N THR A 39 16.95 5.92 -5.14
CA THR A 39 17.60 7.03 -5.83
C THR A 39 17.83 6.64 -7.28
N THR A 40 17.25 7.39 -8.20
CA THR A 40 17.68 7.36 -9.61
C THR A 40 18.61 8.55 -9.85
N SER A 41 19.44 8.51 -10.89
CA SER A 41 20.44 9.55 -11.16
C SER A 41 19.87 10.98 -11.26
N GLU A 42 18.56 11.11 -11.50
CA GLU A 42 17.88 12.38 -11.75
C GLU A 42 16.86 12.78 -10.66
N LEU A 43 16.56 11.90 -9.70
CA LEU A 43 15.54 12.17 -8.67
C LEU A 43 16.09 11.90 -7.26
N ALA A 44 15.90 12.89 -6.38
CA ALA A 44 16.12 12.72 -4.96
C ALA A 44 15.23 11.58 -4.42
N GLY A 45 15.79 10.78 -3.51
CA GLY A 45 15.26 9.48 -3.08
C GLY A 45 13.73 9.46 -2.90
N THR A 46 13.05 8.77 -3.81
CA THR A 46 11.59 8.64 -3.79
C THR A 46 11.20 7.31 -3.13
N LYS A 47 10.03 7.29 -2.48
CA LYS A 47 9.59 6.16 -1.68
C LYS A 47 8.91 5.10 -2.56
N LEU A 48 9.36 3.87 -2.42
CA LEU A 48 8.64 2.66 -2.85
C LEU A 48 8.02 2.04 -1.60
N LEU A 49 6.70 1.91 -1.57
CA LEU A 49 5.98 1.16 -0.55
C LEU A 49 5.63 -0.21 -1.12
N SER A 50 5.91 -1.28 -0.39
CA SER A 50 5.32 -2.60 -0.65
C SER A 50 4.67 -3.11 0.63
N ALA A 51 3.43 -3.59 0.53
CA ALA A 51 2.68 -4.09 1.66
C ALA A 51 1.84 -5.32 1.28
N ALA A 52 1.66 -6.19 2.27
CA ALA A 52 0.64 -7.24 2.24
C ALA A 52 -0.50 -6.83 3.17
N ILE A 53 -1.73 -6.90 2.68
CA ILE A 53 -2.90 -6.35 3.36
C ILE A 53 -4.13 -7.27 3.27
N TYR A 54 -5.08 -7.05 4.16
CA TYR A 54 -6.45 -7.54 4.05
C TYR A 54 -7.41 -6.36 3.95
N LEU A 55 -8.45 -6.47 3.13
CA LEU A 55 -9.51 -5.46 3.06
C LEU A 55 -10.51 -5.66 4.21
N GLU A 56 -10.95 -4.57 4.83
CA GLU A 56 -11.86 -4.63 5.99
C GLU A 56 -13.22 -5.25 5.62
N SER A 57 -13.71 -5.00 4.41
CA SER A 57 -14.94 -5.57 3.85
C SER A 57 -14.87 -7.10 3.75
N GLU A 58 -13.70 -7.67 3.48
CA GLU A 58 -13.52 -9.11 3.36
C GLU A 58 -13.62 -9.79 4.73
N GLN A 59 -13.11 -9.15 5.78
CA GLN A 59 -13.22 -9.66 7.14
C GLN A 59 -14.66 -9.73 7.65
N LYS A 60 -15.53 -8.83 7.18
CA LYS A 60 -16.95 -8.78 7.58
C LYS A 60 -17.79 -9.87 6.91
N SER A 61 -17.29 -10.51 5.86
CA SER A 61 -18.07 -11.41 5.00
C SER A 61 -18.24 -12.83 5.56
N GLY A 62 -17.62 -13.17 6.70
CA GLY A 62 -17.62 -14.52 7.27
C GLY A 62 -16.76 -15.53 6.49
N ASN A 63 -16.18 -15.13 5.36
CA ASN A 63 -15.17 -15.88 4.61
C ASN A 63 -13.77 -15.54 5.11
N LEU A 64 -12.80 -16.39 4.75
CA LEU A 64 -11.39 -16.08 4.97
C LEU A 64 -11.01 -14.85 4.13
N PRO A 65 -10.38 -13.82 4.72
CA PRO A 65 -9.97 -12.62 3.99
C PRO A 65 -8.87 -12.96 2.99
N ILE A 66 -8.83 -12.23 1.88
CA ILE A 66 -7.87 -12.48 0.80
C ILE A 66 -6.62 -11.67 1.08
N LEU A 67 -5.44 -12.31 1.03
CA LEU A 67 -4.18 -11.57 1.18
C LEU A 67 -3.88 -10.86 -0.13
N HIS A 68 -3.95 -9.54 -0.13
CA HIS A 68 -3.60 -8.71 -1.28
C HIS A 68 -2.18 -8.17 -1.13
N HIS A 69 -1.49 -8.04 -2.25
CA HIS A 69 -0.19 -7.40 -2.33
C HIS A 69 -0.32 -6.07 -3.06
N ILE A 70 0.15 -5.00 -2.42
CA ILE A 70 0.19 -3.67 -3.02
C ILE A 70 1.63 -3.17 -3.07
N SER A 71 2.05 -2.66 -4.22
CA SER A 71 3.28 -1.88 -4.35
C SER A 71 2.96 -0.54 -4.98
N ILE A 72 3.43 0.53 -4.34
CA ILE A 72 3.21 1.91 -4.74
C ILE A 72 4.56 2.51 -5.10
N ASN A 73 4.71 2.86 -6.37
CA ASN A 73 5.90 3.50 -6.90
C ASN A 73 5.60 4.96 -7.24
N GLU A 74 6.01 5.87 -6.37
CA GLU A 74 5.79 7.31 -6.58
C GLU A 74 6.64 7.90 -7.70
N ILE A 75 7.75 7.25 -8.11
CA ILE A 75 8.59 7.71 -9.23
C ILE A 75 7.82 7.58 -10.53
N PHE A 76 7.25 6.40 -10.77
CA PHE A 76 6.55 6.10 -12.01
C PHE A 76 5.04 6.38 -11.91
N GLN A 77 4.54 6.80 -10.74
CA GLN A 77 3.10 6.99 -10.48
C GLN A 77 2.30 5.71 -10.75
N GLU A 78 2.88 4.58 -10.36
CA GLU A 78 2.36 3.23 -10.64
C GLU A 78 1.95 2.52 -9.36
N ILE A 79 0.82 1.81 -9.44
CA ILE A 79 0.38 0.87 -8.41
C ILE A 79 0.26 -0.51 -9.02
N LEU A 80 0.94 -1.47 -8.40
CA LEU A 80 0.74 -2.89 -8.65
C LEU A 80 -0.11 -3.44 -7.51
N TYR A 81 -1.21 -4.09 -7.86
CA TYR A 81 -2.16 -4.67 -6.93
C TYR A 81 -2.53 -6.08 -7.38
N GLN A 82 -2.35 -7.05 -6.49
CA GLN A 82 -2.53 -8.49 -6.75
C GLN A 82 -3.30 -9.16 -5.62
#